data_AF-A0A3D0M4M9-F1
#
_entry.id   AF-A0A3D0M4M9-F1
#
_cell.length_a   1.000
_cell.length_b   1.000
_cell.length_c   1.000
_cell.angle_alpha   90.00
_cell.angle_beta   90.00
_cell.angle_gamma   90.00
#
_symmetry.space_group_name_H-M   'P 1'
#
loop_
_entity.id
_entity.type
_entity.pdbx_description
1 polymer ?
#
loop_
_entity_poly.entity_id
_entity_poly.type
_entity_poly.pdbx_seq_one_letter_code
_entity_poly.pdbx_strand_id
1 'polypeptide(L)'
;MKIAISTYSFSKLMEKEGMTQLDCIAKAKEMGFDAIEFVEIHPHDGSSEEQYAQKLGEEARRQEIAVTNFTFGADFLTGSGGDV
;
A
#
# COMPACT_ATOMS: atom_id res chain seq x y z
N MET A 1 21.33 -7.16 6.06
CA MET A 1 20.53 -7.10 4.82
C MET A 1 19.17 -6.54 5.19
N LYS A 2 18.60 -5.62 4.41
CA LYS A 2 17.25 -5.08 4.65
C LYS A 2 16.26 -5.70 3.67
N ILE A 3 15.06 -6.05 4.13
CA ILE A 3 14.03 -6.75 3.34
C ILE A 3 12.72 -5.95 3.40
N ALA A 4 12.17 -5.63 2.23
CA ALA A 4 10.87 -4.99 2.09
C ALA A 4 9.79 -6.00 1.69
N ILE A 5 8.53 -5.69 1.99
CA ILE A 5 7.35 -6.41 1.51
C ILE A 5 6.39 -5.47 0.80
N SER A 6 5.75 -5.95 -0.26
CA SER A 6 4.74 -5.21 -0.99
C SER A 6 3.33 -5.54 -0.50
N THR A 7 2.42 -4.55 -0.47
CA THR A 7 0.99 -4.79 -0.18
C THR A 7 0.35 -5.78 -1.16
N TYR A 8 0.93 -5.97 -2.34
CA TYR A 8 0.50 -7.02 -3.28
C TYR A 8 0.59 -8.43 -2.67
N SER A 9 1.57 -8.67 -1.79
CA SER A 9 1.69 -9.94 -1.06
C SER A 9 0.51 -10.21 -0.11
N PHE A 10 -0.23 -9.16 0.28
CA PHE A 10 -1.43 -9.24 1.10
C PHE A 10 -2.74 -9.17 0.30
N SER A 11 -2.69 -9.09 -1.04
CA SER A 11 -3.87 -8.91 -1.91
C SER A 11 -5.04 -9.84 -1.57
N LYS A 12 -4.79 -11.13 -1.38
CA LYS A 12 -5.85 -12.09 -1.00
C LYS A 12 -6.49 -11.79 0.35
N LEU A 13 -5.71 -11.32 1.33
CA LEU A 13 -6.23 -10.94 2.65
C LEU A 13 -7.04 -9.65 2.56
N MET A 14 -6.60 -8.69 1.74
CA MET A 14 -7.34 -7.46 1.48
C MET A 14 -8.69 -7.76 0.79
N GLU A 15 -8.67 -8.59 -0.24
CA GLU A 15 -9.86 -8.94 -1.04
C GLU A 15 -10.86 -9.82 -0.28
N LYS A 16 -10.39 -10.81 0.49
CA LYS A 16 -11.26 -11.83 1.09
C LYS A 16 -11.56 -11.62 2.56
N GLU A 17 -10.62 -11.04 3.29
CA GLU A 17 -10.70 -10.92 4.75
C GLU A 17 -10.90 -9.47 5.19
N GLY A 18 -10.96 -8.52 4.25
CA GLY A 18 -11.18 -7.11 4.52
C GLY A 18 -9.99 -6.42 5.19
N MET A 19 -8.80 -7.00 5.08
CA MET A 19 -7.57 -6.41 5.60
C MET A 19 -7.30 -5.07 4.90
N THR A 20 -7.05 -4.02 5.66
CA THR A 20 -6.79 -2.69 5.09
C THR A 20 -5.29 -2.51 4.79
N GLN A 21 -4.95 -1.48 3.99
CA GLN A 21 -3.54 -1.12 3.80
C GLN A 21 -2.87 -0.63 5.10
N LEU A 22 -3.63 -0.11 6.07
CA LEU A 22 -3.13 0.21 7.42
C LEU A 22 -2.77 -1.08 8.18
N ASP A 23 -3.61 -2.10 8.10
CA ASP A 23 -3.32 -3.41 8.71
C ASP A 23 -2.09 -4.06 8.07
N CYS A 24 -1.86 -3.85 6.77
CA CYS A 24 -0.67 -4.35 6.08
C CYS A 24 0.62 -3.78 6.67
N ILE A 25 0.63 -2.50 7.07
CA ILE A 25 1.78 -1.86 7.74
C ILE A 25 2.07 -2.55 9.07
N ALA A 26 1.03 -2.71 9.91
CA ALA A 26 1.15 -3.38 11.20
C ALA A 26 1.63 -4.84 11.02
N LYS A 27 1.09 -5.55 10.03
CA LYS A 27 1.45 -6.94 9.75
C LYS A 27 2.89 -7.07 9.23
N ALA A 28 3.32 -6.17 8.35
CA ALA A 28 4.70 -6.15 7.87
C ALA A 28 5.70 -5.97 9.02
N LYS A 29 5.40 -5.06 9.96
CA LYS A 29 6.21 -4.86 11.16
C LYS A 29 6.21 -6.09 12.07
N GLU A 30 5.05 -6.69 12.32
CA GLU A 30 4.90 -7.93 13.10
C GLU A 30 5.72 -9.08 12.52
N MET A 31 5.75 -9.21 11.19
CA MET A 31 6.51 -10.23 10.46
C MET A 31 8.03 -9.97 10.40
N GLY A 32 8.49 -8.80 10.86
CA GLY A 32 9.92 -8.46 10.93
C GLY A 32 10.50 -7.88 9.63
N PHE A 33 9.68 -7.35 8.72
CA PHE A 33 10.18 -6.62 7.56
C PHE A 33 10.72 -5.24 7.95
N ASP A 34 11.76 -4.79 7.23
CA ASP A 34 12.38 -3.48 7.45
C ASP A 34 11.61 -2.34 6.79
N ALA A 35 10.83 -2.66 5.75
CA ALA A 35 10.15 -1.69 4.91
C ALA A 35 8.87 -2.27 4.27
N ILE A 36 7.99 -1.38 3.84
CA ILE A 36 6.78 -1.67 3.10
C ILE A 36 6.75 -0.91 1.76
N GLU A 37 6.13 -1.53 0.76
CA GLU A 37 5.81 -0.95 -0.53
C GLU A 37 4.30 -0.97 -0.75
N PHE A 38 3.74 0.11 -1.30
CA PHE A 38 2.32 0.19 -1.61
C PHE A 38 2.09 -0.06 -3.10
N VAL A 39 1.15 -0.96 -3.41
CA VAL A 39 0.55 -1.11 -4.73
C VAL A 39 -0.81 -0.45 -4.69
N GLU A 40 -0.96 0.61 -5.47
CA GLU A 40 -2.12 1.50 -5.50
C GLU A 40 -2.48 2.05 -4.09
N ILE A 41 -3.49 2.92 -4.04
CA ILE A 41 -4.04 3.43 -2.79
C ILE A 41 -5.50 2.99 -2.72
N HIS A 42 -5.87 2.31 -1.65
CA HIS A 42 -7.21 1.71 -1.48
C HIS A 42 -7.88 2.23 -0.21
N PRO A 43 -8.45 3.45 -0.24
CA PRO A 43 -9.20 3.98 0.89
C PRO A 43 -10.41 3.09 1.21
N HIS A 44 -10.60 2.77 2.50
CA HIS A 44 -11.73 1.97 2.99
C HIS A 44 -12.70 2.77 3.87
N ASP A 45 -12.38 4.03 4.15
CA ASP A 45 -13.05 4.89 5.14
C ASP A 45 -13.72 6.13 4.52
N GLY A 46 -13.87 6.15 3.19
CA GLY A 46 -14.45 7.27 2.45
C GLY A 46 -13.52 8.45 2.20
N SER A 47 -12.23 8.35 2.57
CA SER A 47 -11.22 9.36 2.22
C SER A 47 -10.92 9.39 0.72
N SER A 48 -10.42 10.53 0.22
CA SER A 48 -9.72 10.53 -1.07
C SER A 48 -8.42 9.73 -0.98
N GLU A 49 -7.86 9.33 -2.12
CA GLU A 49 -6.55 8.66 -2.17
C GLU A 49 -5.44 9.51 -1.53
N GLU A 50 -5.42 10.82 -1.77
CA GLU A 50 -4.44 11.72 -1.17
C GLU A 50 -4.55 11.76 0.36
N GLN A 51 -5.78 11.89 0.88
CA GLN A 51 -6.03 11.87 2.32
C GLN A 51 -5.66 10.52 2.94
N TYR A 52 -5.93 9.42 2.23
CA TYR A 52 -5.58 8.09 2.70
C TYR A 52 -4.07 7.84 2.65
N ALA A 53 -3.37 8.34 1.63
CA ALA A 53 -1.91 8.29 1.54
C ALA A 53 -1.24 9.01 2.73
N GLN A 54 -1.80 10.14 3.18
CA GLN A 54 -1.34 10.81 4.40
C GLN A 54 -1.47 9.89 5.63
N LYS A 55 -2.64 9.22 5.79
CA LYS A 55 -2.88 8.26 6.87
C LYS A 55 -1.92 7.07 6.82
N LEU A 56 -1.67 6.50 5.64
CA LEU A 56 -0.69 5.42 5.45
C LEU A 56 0.71 5.87 5.86
N GLY A 57 1.11 7.08 5.49
CA GLY A 57 2.40 7.65 5.90
C GLY A 57 2.51 7.89 7.41
N GLU A 58 1.44 8.36 8.05
CA GLU A 58 1.37 8.52 9.51
C GLU A 58 1.48 7.18 10.24
N GLU A 59 0.76 6.16 9.77
CA GLU A 59 0.80 4.82 10.35
C GLU A 59 2.18 4.17 10.16
N ALA A 60 2.80 4.28 8.99
CA ALA A 60 4.14 3.78 8.75
C ALA A 60 5.19 4.43 9.68
N ARG A 61 5.07 5.75 9.91
CA ARG A 61 5.90 6.46 10.90
C ARG A 61 5.63 5.97 12.31
N ARG A 62 4.37 5.79 12.70
CA ARG A 62 3.96 5.29 14.02
C ARG A 62 4.48 3.89 14.31
N GLN A 63 4.55 3.03 13.30
CA GLN A 63 5.04 1.65 13.37
C GLN A 63 6.56 1.53 13.15
N GLU A 64 7.24 2.66 12.89
CA GLU A 64 8.67 2.71 12.59
C GLU A 64 9.06 1.73 11.47
N ILE A 65 8.32 1.77 10.36
CA ILE A 65 8.60 0.99 9.15
C ILE A 65 8.77 1.94 7.96
N ALA A 66 9.84 1.76 7.19
CA ALA A 66 10.12 2.63 6.06
C ALA A 66 9.16 2.34 4.90
N VAL A 67 8.63 3.40 4.27
CA VAL A 67 7.96 3.27 2.97
C VAL A 67 9.02 3.44 1.89
N THR A 68 9.21 2.43 1.04
CA THR A 68 10.34 2.40 0.09
C THR A 68 9.93 2.49 -1.37
N ASN A 69 8.66 2.22 -1.67
CA ASN A 69 8.16 2.20 -3.03
C ASN A 69 6.64 2.44 -3.05
N PHE A 70 6.17 3.10 -4.11
CA PHE A 70 4.76 3.23 -4.45
C PHE A 70 4.62 2.88 -5.92
N THR A 71 3.88 1.81 -6.20
CA THR A 71 3.61 1.33 -7.55
C THR A 71 2.15 1.54 -7.92
N PHE A 72 1.93 1.98 -9.15
CA PHE A 72 0.62 2.22 -9.72
C PHE A 72 0.61 1.76 -11.18
N GLY A 73 -0.56 1.42 -11.69
CA GLY A 73 -0.77 1.01 -13.07
C GLY A 73 -0.68 2.18 -14.03
N ALA A 74 -0.12 1.93 -15.21
CA ALA A 74 -0.12 2.88 -16.32
C ALA A 74 -0.35 2.11 -17.63
N ASP A 75 -1.31 2.57 -18.43
CA ASP A 75 -1.62 1.99 -19.73
C ASP A 75 -0.94 2.80 -20.85
N PHE A 76 0.19 2.30 -21.33
CA PHE A 76 0.93 2.88 -22.45
C PHE A 76 0.49 2.31 -23.82
N LEU A 77 -0.47 1.39 -23.85
CA LEU A 77 -0.99 0.78 -25.08
C LEU A 77 -2.26 1.49 -25.56
N THR A 78 -3.19 1.78 -24.65
CA THR A 78 -4.46 2.45 -24.97
C THR A 78 -4.63 3.81 -24.31
N GLY A 79 -3.67 4.22 -23.47
CA GLY A 79 -3.70 5.52 -22.81
C GLY A 79 -4.48 5.46 -21.51
N SER A 80 -4.16 6.36 -20.60
CA SER A 80 -4.80 6.40 -19.29
C SER A 80 -6.25 6.85 -19.44
N GLY A 81 -7.16 5.87 -19.54
CA GLY A 81 -8.58 6.12 -19.81
C GLY A 81 -8.98 5.88 -21.27
N GLY A 82 -8.13 5.26 -22.10
CA GLY A 82 -8.44 4.95 -23.49
C GLY A 82 -8.30 6.16 -24.42
N ASP A 83 -7.33 7.04 -24.17
CA ASP A 83 -7.20 8.37 -24.78
C ASP A 83 -6.08 8.52 -25.83
N VAL A 84 -5.43 7.43 -26.25
CA VAL A 84 -4.55 7.41 -27.45
C VAL A 84 -5.20 6.85 -28.70
#